data_AF-A0A920MEF0-F1
#
_entry.id   AF-A0A920MEF0-F1
#
_cell.length_a   1.000
_cell.length_b   1.000
_cell.length_c   1.000
_cell.angle_alpha   90.00
_cell.angle_beta   90.00
_cell.angle_gamma   90.00
#
_symmetry.space_group_name_H-M   'P 1'
#
loop_
_entity.id
_entity.type
_entity.pdbx_description
1 polymer ?
#
loop_
_entity_poly.entity_id
_entity_poly.type
_entity_poly.pdbx_seq_one_letter_code
_entity_poly.pdbx_strand_id
1 'polypeptide(L)' 'MKTSRKTLFNKLIDDLSSAGDMSDIDKELERFYQFKEGGITDLSIRLFDDPWNGLKMIGEQVLPALKQ' A
#
# COMPACT_ATOMS: atom_id res chain seq x y z
N MET A 1 -21.96 17.33 5.15
CA MET A 1 -21.84 15.91 4.74
C MET A 1 -21.87 15.03 5.98
N LYS A 2 -22.87 14.14 6.12
CA LYS A 2 -22.89 13.16 7.22
C LYS A 2 -22.11 11.92 6.76
N THR A 3 -20.83 11.83 7.13
CA THR A 3 -20.04 10.60 6.95
C THR A 3 -20.72 9.50 7.75
N SER A 4 -21.26 8.47 7.08
CA SER A 4 -21.80 7.30 7.77
C SER A 4 -20.66 6.58 8.51
N ARG A 5 -20.95 5.90 9.63
CA ARG A 5 -19.91 5.15 10.36
C ARG A 5 -19.16 4.17 9.44
N LYS A 6 -19.87 3.47 8.54
CA LYS A 6 -19.26 2.56 7.56
C LYS A 6 -18.27 3.27 6.63
N THR A 7 -18.61 4.46 6.13
CA THR A 7 -17.72 5.20 5.23
C THR A 7 -16.46 5.71 5.92
N LEU A 8 -16.54 6.03 7.23
CA LEU A 8 -15.35 6.38 8.00
C LEU A 8 -14.47 5.15 8.26
N PHE A 9 -15.07 4.01 8.61
CA PHE A 9 -14.33 2.76 8.83
C PHE A 9 -13.56 2.33 7.59
N ASN A 10 -14.21 2.31 6.41
CA ASN A 10 -13.54 1.94 5.17
C ASN A 10 -12.40 2.93 4.86
N LYS A 11 -12.65 4.24 5.03
CA LYS A 11 -11.60 5.24 4.83
C LYS A 11 -10.39 5.03 5.76
N LEU A 12 -10.61 4.70 7.03
CA LEU A 12 -9.51 4.40 7.95
C LEU A 12 -8.76 3.14 7.54
N ILE A 13 -9.43 2.12 7.02
CA ILE A 13 -8.77 0.92 6.50
C ILE A 13 -7.91 1.26 5.28
N ASP A 14 -8.46 1.98 4.32
CA ASP A 14 -7.75 2.40 3.10
C ASP A 14 -6.54 3.31 3.41
N ASP A 15 -6.70 4.22 4.38
CA ASP A 15 -5.65 5.18 4.73
C ASP A 15 -4.57 4.55 5.64
N LEU A 16 -4.90 3.54 6.46
CA LEU A 16 -3.99 3.00 7.50
C LEU A 16 -3.48 1.58 7.22
N SER A 17 -3.91 0.93 6.14
CA SER A 17 -3.50 -0.46 5.84
C SER A 17 -3.30 -0.66 4.34
N SER A 18 -2.27 -1.43 3.98
CA SER A 18 -2.14 -2.02 2.63
C SER A 18 -2.62 -3.47 2.73
N ALA A 19 -3.74 -3.77 2.10
CA ALA A 19 -4.29 -5.13 2.01
C ALA A 19 -5.06 -5.26 0.70
N GLY A 20 -4.80 -6.33 -0.04
CA GLY A 20 -5.33 -6.50 -1.38
C GLY A 20 -4.71 -7.70 -2.09
N ASP A 21 -5.00 -7.83 -3.38
CA ASP A 21 -4.38 -8.82 -4.25
C ASP A 21 -3.47 -8.16 -5.30
N MET A 22 -3.00 -8.95 -6.27
CA MET A 22 -2.10 -8.47 -7.33
C MET A 22 -2.67 -7.33 -8.17
N SER A 23 -4.00 -7.21 -8.26
CA SER A 23 -4.66 -6.12 -8.99
C SER A 23 -4.61 -4.78 -8.25
N ASP A 24 -4.30 -4.78 -6.95
CA ASP A 24 -4.21 -3.57 -6.14
C ASP A 24 -2.82 -2.91 -6.17
N ILE A 25 -1.83 -3.51 -6.84
CA ILE A 25 -0.45 -2.99 -6.85
C ILE A 25 -0.38 -1.55 -7.35
N ASP A 26 -1.06 -1.23 -8.45
CA ASP A 26 -1.05 0.13 -9.01
C ASP A 26 -1.66 1.16 -8.06
N LYS A 27 -2.74 0.77 -7.36
CA LYS A 27 -3.38 1.60 -6.32
C LYS A 27 -2.41 1.86 -5.16
N GLU A 28 -1.68 0.85 -4.71
CA GLU A 28 -0.72 0.99 -3.62
C GLU A 28 0.51 1.80 -4.03
N LEU A 29 0.97 1.68 -5.28
CA LEU A 29 2.06 2.50 -5.82
C LEU A 29 1.69 3.99 -5.82
N GLU A 30 0.48 4.34 -6.27
CA GLU A 30 -0.04 5.71 -6.21
C GLU A 30 0.00 6.24 -4.77
N ARG A 31 -0.41 5.41 -3.79
CA ARG A 31 -0.35 5.75 -2.37
C ARG A 31 1.09 5.98 -1.89
N PHE A 32 2.03 5.15 -2.32
CA PHE A 32 3.45 5.31 -1.96
C PHE A 32 4.07 6.58 -2.55
N TYR A 33 3.67 6.98 -3.76
CA TYR A 33 4.11 8.26 -4.32
C TYR A 33 3.60 9.45 -3.50
N GLN A 34 2.34 9.41 -3.07
CA GLN A 34 1.77 10.43 -2.18
C GLN A 34 2.50 10.48 -0.83
N PHE A 35 2.90 9.33 -0.28
CA PHE A 35 3.75 9.27 0.91
C PHE A 35 5.12 9.93 0.69
N LYS A 36 5.78 9.65 -0.44
CA LYS A 36 7.06 10.29 -0.82
C LYS A 36 6.92 11.81 -0.95
N GLU A 37 5.86 12.29 -1.61
CA GLU A 37 5.56 13.73 -1.73
C GLU A 37 5.30 14.38 -0.36
N GLY A 38 4.69 13.64 0.57
CA GLY A 38 4.49 14.05 1.96
C GLY A 38 5.74 13.97 2.85
N GLY A 39 6.88 13.51 2.33
CA GLY A 39 8.14 13.38 3.06
C GLY A 39 8.35 12.05 3.80
N ILE A 40 7.48 11.06 3.60
CA ILE A 40 7.65 9.70 4.12
C ILE A 40 8.43 8.88 3.08
N THR A 41 9.69 8.60 3.36
CA THR A 41 10.61 7.91 2.44
C THR A 41 10.85 6.45 2.76
N ASP A 42 10.39 5.99 3.92
CA ASP A 42 10.69 4.67 4.47
C ASP A 42 9.40 3.91 4.78
N LEU A 43 9.29 2.70 4.20
CA LEU A 43 8.14 1.82 4.40
C LEU A 43 8.57 0.56 5.17
N SER A 44 7.93 0.32 6.32
CA SER A 44 8.06 -0.93 7.07
C SER A 44 6.88 -1.84 6.75
N ILE A 45 7.12 -2.92 6.00
CA ILE A 45 6.07 -3.83 5.54
C ILE A 45 6.21 -5.17 6.25
N ARG A 46 5.11 -5.69 6.78
CA ARG A 46 5.01 -7.07 7.27
C ARG A 46 4.37 -7.93 6.20
N LEU A 47 5.02 -9.04 5.87
CA LEU A 47 4.48 -10.05 4.97
C LEU A 47 3.75 -11.12 5.79
N PHE A 48 2.61 -11.56 5.30
CA PHE A 48 1.77 -12.60 5.89
C PHE A 48 1.70 -13.80 4.93
N ASP A 49 1.24 -14.94 5.45
CA ASP A 49 1.10 -16.21 4.73
C ASP A 49 2.41 -16.75 4.13
N ASP A 50 2.68 -16.50 2.85
CA ASP A 50 3.90 -16.91 2.15
C ASP A 50 4.84 -15.70 1.96
N PRO A 51 5.70 -15.41 2.95
CA PRO A 51 6.52 -14.21 2.94
C PRO A 51 7.56 -14.22 1.81
N TRP A 52 7.99 -15.38 1.31
CA TRP A 52 8.99 -15.43 0.25
C TRP A 52 8.40 -15.07 -1.11
N ASN A 53 7.19 -15.55 -1.40
CA ASN A 53 6.45 -15.13 -2.58
C ASN A 53 6.09 -13.65 -2.52
N GLY A 54 5.67 -13.14 -1.35
CA GLY A 54 5.43 -11.72 -1.14
C GLY A 54 6.69 -10.87 -1.36
N LEU A 55 7.83 -11.30 -0.81
CA LEU A 55 9.11 -10.60 -0.98
C LEU A 55 9.56 -10.57 -2.44
N LYS A 56 9.40 -11.70 -3.16
CA LYS A 56 9.70 -11.79 -4.58
C LYS A 56 8.85 -10.83 -5.40
N MET A 57 7.53 -10.81 -5.17
CA MET A 57 6.61 -9.88 -5.82
C MET A 57 7.02 -8.43 -5.59
N ILE A 58 7.35 -8.04 -4.35
CA ILE A 58 7.83 -6.69 -4.05
C ILE A 58 9.09 -6.36 -4.86
N GLY A 59 10.05 -7.29 -4.92
CA GLY A 59 11.28 -7.11 -5.68
C GLY A 59 11.06 -6.95 -7.19
N GLU A 60 10.11 -7.68 -7.75
CA GLU A 60 9.85 -7.74 -9.19
C GLU A 60 8.89 -6.65 -9.68
N GLN A 61 7.93 -6.21 -8.86
CA GLN A 61 6.82 -5.35 -9.30
C GLN A 61 6.77 -4.01 -8.59
N VAL A 62 7.11 -3.95 -7.29
CA VAL A 62 7.01 -2.71 -6.49
C VAL A 62 8.31 -1.90 -6.52
N LEU A 63 9.45 -2.53 -6.19
CA LEU A 63 10.74 -1.84 -6.12
C LEU A 63 11.15 -1.15 -7.43
N PRO A 64 10.94 -1.71 -8.64
CA PRO A 64 11.30 -1.02 -9.88
C PRO A 64 10.59 0.32 -10.05
N ALA A 65 9.33 0.43 -9.61
CA ALA A 65 8.55 1.66 -9.70
C ALA A 65 9.04 2.75 -8.73
N LEU A 66 9.59 2.37 -7.57
CA LEU A 66 10.03 3.31 -6.53
C LEU A 66 11.48 3.81 -6.69
N LYS A 67 12.28 3.22 -7.59
CA LYS A 67 13.69 3.60 -7.85
C LYS A 67 13.87 4.87 -8.71
N GLN A 68 12.78 5.56 -9.02
CA GLN A 68 12.72 6.73 -9.90
C GLN A 68 12.95 8.04 -9.15
#